data_AF-A0A7S2RS41-F1
#
_entry.id   AF-A0A7S2RS41-F1
#
_cell.length_a   1.000
_cell.length_b   1.000
_cell.length_c   1.000
_cell.angle_alpha   90.00
_cell.angle_beta   90.00
_cell.angle_gamma   90.00
#
_symmetry.space_group_name_H-M   'P 1'
#
loop_
_entity.id
_entity.type
_entity.pdbx_description
1 polymer ?
#
loop_
_entity_poly.entity_id
_entity_poly.type
_entity_poly.pdbx_seq_one_letter_code
_entity_poly.pdbx_strand_id
1 'polypeptide(L)'
;FDWFTALQQQGLLSPAIEWPSEDVLSTAMADFKQSQKHTGTAMTTITQKPENPTGYLKDIEAALYMGLIDDVFGGHKVLSGKRLQIMLNWIEVLTHTYPKKEMRERLYQLSTLLSRKYEWRSKEYQAQIQAWGAKEPTHPESYDWCASSGGHESGTGGYPCALWLLFHTILANSDTSHAHLTLQIIHQWIQNFYGCVECAAHFNEEWEDLRGEDAIGHMSTSLWLWRAHNMVRERLTEEDEDFEPKLQWPSVDQCEQCYTPTGRSSPITDRWDLSQWDEHSVFPFLQETFCQGSDTFVCAGFVDGQ
;
A
#
# COMPACT_ATOMS: atom_id res chain seq x y z
N PHE A 1 20.60 -5.27 17.11
CA PHE A 1 21.45 -4.07 17.22
C PHE A 1 22.70 -4.21 16.36
N ASP A 2 23.45 -5.31 16.45
CA ASP A 2 24.72 -5.50 15.70
C ASP A 2 24.57 -5.47 14.17
N TRP A 3 23.45 -5.96 13.62
CA TRP A 3 23.20 -5.93 12.17
C TRP A 3 22.99 -4.50 11.64
N PHE A 4 22.29 -3.64 12.39
CA PHE A 4 22.01 -2.26 12.00
C PHE A 4 23.29 -1.42 11.95
N THR A 5 24.10 -1.54 13.02
CA THR A 5 25.43 -0.92 13.11
C THR A 5 26.37 -1.46 12.03
N ALA A 6 26.29 -2.76 11.72
CA ALA A 6 27.09 -3.35 10.64
C ALA A 6 26.70 -2.83 9.25
N LEU A 7 25.41 -2.62 8.96
CA LEU A 7 24.95 -2.07 7.69
C LEU A 7 25.34 -0.57 7.54
N GLN A 8 25.33 0.21 8.62
CA GLN A 8 25.88 1.58 8.64
C GLN A 8 27.39 1.56 8.32
N GLN A 9 28.15 0.66 8.93
CA GLN A 9 29.58 0.50 8.67
C GLN A 9 29.89 0.02 7.25
N GLN A 10 28.97 -0.73 6.63
CA GLN A 10 29.08 -1.16 5.23
C GLN A 10 28.64 -0.08 4.22
N GLY A 11 28.24 1.11 4.69
CA GLY A 11 27.80 2.21 3.83
C GLY A 11 26.44 1.98 3.15
N LEU A 12 25.70 0.95 3.58
CA LEU A 12 24.36 0.65 3.10
C LEU A 12 23.30 1.53 3.76
N LEU A 13 23.61 2.10 4.94
CA LEU A 13 22.75 3.03 5.68
C LEU A 13 23.48 4.35 5.92
N SER A 14 22.73 5.46 5.95
CA SER A 14 23.28 6.76 6.35
C SER A 14 23.66 6.76 7.84
N PRO A 15 24.86 7.23 8.21
CA PRO A 15 25.25 7.38 9.61
C PRO A 15 24.47 8.48 10.35
N ALA A 16 23.66 9.27 9.64
CA ALA A 16 22.80 10.32 10.20
C ALA A 16 21.41 9.82 10.66
N ILE A 17 21.10 8.54 10.47
CA ILE A 17 19.83 7.94 10.88
C ILE A 17 20.05 7.17 12.18
N GLU A 18 19.52 7.70 13.28
CA GLU A 18 19.42 7.02 14.57
C GLU A 18 17.99 6.45 14.71
N TRP A 19 17.87 5.12 14.75
CA TRP A 19 16.62 4.50 15.20
C TRP A 19 16.55 4.61 16.73
N PRO A 20 15.37 4.94 17.31
CA PRO A 20 15.22 5.01 18.76
C PRO A 20 15.65 3.69 19.41
N SER A 21 16.49 3.76 20.43
CA SER A 21 17.08 2.59 21.10
C SER A 21 16.07 1.74 21.89
N GLU A 22 14.80 2.17 21.98
CA GLU A 22 13.67 1.47 22.61
C GLU A 22 12.50 1.30 21.64
N ASP A 23 12.78 0.92 20.39
CA ASP A 23 11.73 0.73 19.39
C ASP A 23 10.94 -0.56 19.65
N VAL A 24 9.77 -0.39 20.30
CA VAL A 24 8.76 -1.44 20.52
C VAL A 24 8.42 -2.19 19.22
N LEU A 25 8.51 -1.55 18.06
CA LEU A 25 8.24 -2.17 16.77
C LEU A 25 9.29 -3.22 16.42
N SER A 26 10.56 -2.94 16.71
CA SER A 26 11.67 -3.87 16.48
C SER A 26 11.53 -5.14 17.32
N THR A 27 11.11 -5.01 18.59
CA THR A 27 10.82 -6.15 19.46
C THR A 27 9.60 -6.92 18.98
N ALA A 28 8.49 -6.24 18.67
CA ALA A 28 7.28 -6.89 18.14
C ALA A 28 7.56 -7.64 16.83
N MET A 29 8.41 -7.10 15.95
CA MET A 29 8.85 -7.77 14.73
C MET A 29 9.69 -9.02 14.99
N ALA A 30 10.61 -8.96 15.96
CA ALA A 30 11.42 -10.13 16.33
C ALA A 30 10.54 -11.26 16.89
N ASP A 31 9.60 -10.92 17.77
CA ASP A 31 8.64 -11.86 18.36
C ASP A 31 7.72 -12.46 17.28
N PHE A 32 7.22 -11.62 16.36
CA PHE A 32 6.42 -12.06 15.21
C PHE A 32 7.19 -13.07 14.35
N LYS A 33 8.43 -12.76 13.95
CA LYS A 33 9.28 -13.68 13.16
C LYS A 33 9.57 -14.99 13.90
N GLN A 34 9.74 -14.95 15.22
CA GLN A 34 9.95 -16.16 16.02
C GLN A 34 8.68 -17.01 16.10
N SER A 35 7.50 -16.39 16.25
CA SER A 35 6.21 -17.09 16.30
C SER A 35 5.90 -17.86 15.01
N GLN A 36 6.23 -17.28 13.85
CA GLN A 36 6.07 -17.91 12.53
C GLN A 36 6.96 -19.15 12.33
N LYS A 37 8.12 -19.23 12.99
CA LYS A 37 8.99 -20.42 12.94
C LYS A 37 8.43 -21.60 13.75
N HIS A 38 7.55 -21.34 14.72
CA HIS A 38 6.99 -22.37 15.62
C HIS A 38 5.67 -22.98 15.12
N THR A 39 4.96 -22.35 14.18
CA THR A 39 3.69 -22.84 13.61
C THR A 39 3.86 -23.84 12.46
N GLY A 40 5.08 -24.35 12.22
CA GLY A 40 5.43 -25.32 11.17
C GLY A 40 4.86 -26.74 11.34
N THR A 41 3.61 -26.89 11.80
CA THR A 41 2.91 -28.17 11.83
C THR A 41 1.65 -28.10 10.96
N ALA A 42 1.61 -29.01 9.98
CA ALA A 42 0.63 -29.18 8.91
C ALA A 42 -0.83 -28.75 9.22
N MET A 43 -1.33 -27.77 8.47
CA MET A 43 -2.75 -27.67 8.11
C MET A 43 -2.87 -27.57 6.58
N THR A 44 -3.58 -28.53 6.01
CA THR A 44 -3.81 -28.68 4.58
C THR A 44 -5.14 -28.04 4.22
N THR A 45 -5.17 -27.22 3.16
CA THR A 45 -6.36 -26.65 2.47
C THR A 45 -7.15 -25.65 3.33
N ILE A 46 -6.86 -24.34 3.33
CA ILE A 46 -7.03 -23.36 2.23
C ILE A 46 -5.81 -22.41 2.22
N THR A 47 -5.15 -22.36 1.08
CA THR A 47 -3.75 -21.98 0.76
C THR A 47 -3.22 -20.67 1.37
N GLN A 48 -2.15 -20.73 2.16
CA GLN A 48 -0.72 -20.63 1.77
C GLN A 48 -0.29 -19.26 1.19
N LYS A 49 0.86 -18.76 1.67
CA LYS A 49 1.63 -17.63 1.10
C LYS A 49 1.49 -17.65 -0.43
N PRO A 50 1.16 -16.51 -1.08
CA PRO A 50 0.86 -16.49 -2.51
C PRO A 50 1.94 -17.21 -3.32
N GLU A 51 1.55 -18.03 -4.32
CA GLU A 51 2.48 -18.83 -5.13
C GLU A 51 3.62 -17.97 -5.72
N ASN A 52 3.30 -16.72 -6.05
CA ASN A 52 4.25 -15.65 -6.32
C ASN A 52 4.19 -14.58 -5.20
N PRO A 53 5.06 -14.65 -4.17
CA PRO A 53 5.10 -13.67 -3.08
C PRO A 53 5.42 -12.24 -3.53
N THR A 54 5.94 -12.07 -4.74
CA THR A 54 6.29 -10.77 -5.32
C THR A 54 5.30 -10.33 -6.41
N GLY A 55 4.19 -11.05 -6.60
CA GLY A 55 3.19 -10.76 -7.64
C GLY A 55 2.61 -9.34 -7.53
N TYR A 56 2.41 -8.86 -6.30
CA TYR A 56 1.95 -7.49 -6.04
C TYR A 56 2.82 -6.42 -6.70
N LEU A 57 4.12 -6.65 -6.91
CA LEU A 57 5.01 -5.68 -7.56
C LEU A 57 4.59 -5.36 -9.00
N LYS A 58 3.98 -6.35 -9.69
CA LYS A 58 3.41 -6.16 -11.02
C LYS A 58 2.12 -5.33 -10.94
N ASP A 59 1.27 -5.64 -9.96
CA ASP A 59 0.01 -4.93 -9.74
C ASP A 59 0.24 -3.44 -9.41
N ILE A 60 1.16 -3.14 -8.49
CA ILE A 60 1.45 -1.74 -8.11
C ILE A 60 2.08 -0.95 -9.26
N GLU A 61 2.82 -1.59 -10.17
CA GLU A 61 3.33 -0.94 -11.38
C GLU A 61 2.18 -0.60 -12.35
N ALA A 62 1.25 -1.54 -12.54
CA ALA A 62 0.04 -1.30 -13.31
C ALA A 62 -0.80 -0.16 -12.69
N ALA A 63 -0.95 -0.11 -11.36
CA ALA A 63 -1.65 0.97 -10.68
C ALA A 63 -0.94 2.32 -10.82
N LEU A 64 0.39 2.34 -10.72
CA LEU A 64 1.19 3.55 -10.95
C LEU A 64 0.96 4.10 -12.35
N TYR A 65 1.06 3.26 -13.38
CA TYR A 65 0.85 3.70 -14.76
C TYR A 65 -0.59 4.14 -15.01
N MET A 66 -1.57 3.36 -14.56
CA MET A 66 -2.97 3.71 -14.71
C MET A 66 -3.29 5.04 -14.03
N GLY A 67 -2.79 5.29 -12.83
CA GLY A 67 -2.99 6.58 -12.13
C GLY A 67 -2.36 7.79 -12.84
N LEU A 68 -1.29 7.60 -13.61
CA LEU A 68 -0.67 8.66 -14.42
C LEU A 68 -1.34 8.85 -15.78
N ILE A 69 -2.26 7.97 -16.17
CA ILE A 69 -2.92 7.98 -17.49
C ILE A 69 -4.39 8.35 -17.33
N ASP A 70 -5.09 7.61 -16.50
CA ASP A 70 -6.54 7.66 -16.35
C ASP A 70 -6.97 8.78 -15.40
N ASP A 71 -8.10 9.40 -15.73
CA ASP A 71 -8.79 10.46 -15.00
C ASP A 71 -7.95 11.66 -14.47
N VAL A 72 -6.69 11.81 -14.89
CA VAL A 72 -5.80 12.93 -14.50
C VAL A 72 -6.45 14.29 -14.74
N PHE A 73 -7.27 14.38 -15.79
CA PHE A 73 -7.96 15.60 -16.16
C PHE A 73 -9.37 15.67 -15.60
N GLY A 74 -10.06 14.58 -15.25
CA GLY A 74 -11.41 14.61 -14.65
C GLY A 74 -12.40 15.53 -15.35
N GLY A 75 -12.41 15.56 -16.69
CA GLY A 75 -13.22 16.49 -17.49
C GLY A 75 -12.71 17.95 -17.59
N HIS A 76 -11.62 18.30 -16.91
CA HIS A 76 -10.94 19.60 -17.03
C HIS A 76 -10.06 19.67 -18.30
N LYS A 77 -9.84 20.91 -18.79
CA LYS A 77 -9.02 21.14 -20.01
C LYS A 77 -7.51 21.20 -19.75
N VAL A 78 -7.13 21.47 -18.50
CA VAL A 78 -5.74 21.71 -18.07
C VAL A 78 -5.52 21.12 -16.68
N LEU A 79 -4.31 20.58 -16.45
CA LEU A 79 -3.80 20.22 -15.13
C LEU A 79 -2.92 21.37 -14.64
N SER A 80 -3.34 22.07 -13.59
CA SER A 80 -2.66 23.27 -13.08
C SER A 80 -2.98 23.50 -11.60
N GLY A 81 -2.28 24.45 -10.97
CA GLY A 81 -2.57 24.89 -9.60
C GLY A 81 -2.53 23.75 -8.58
N LYS A 82 -3.54 23.66 -7.71
CA LYS A 82 -3.60 22.66 -6.63
C LYS A 82 -3.54 21.22 -7.17
N ARG A 83 -4.24 20.90 -8.25
CA ARG A 83 -4.21 19.54 -8.83
C ARG A 83 -2.80 19.18 -9.32
N LEU A 84 -2.12 20.09 -10.03
CA LEU A 84 -0.74 19.84 -10.44
C LEU A 84 0.19 19.66 -9.24
N GLN A 85 0.03 20.46 -8.18
CA GLN A 85 0.82 20.30 -6.96
C GLN A 85 0.60 18.92 -6.30
N ILE A 86 -0.65 18.45 -6.24
CA ILE A 86 -0.97 17.12 -5.68
C ILE A 86 -0.34 16.01 -6.55
N MET A 87 -0.41 16.12 -7.88
CA MET A 87 0.26 15.19 -8.80
C MET A 87 1.79 15.15 -8.56
N LEU A 88 2.42 16.32 -8.41
CA LEU A 88 3.86 16.39 -8.13
C LEU A 88 4.20 15.80 -6.77
N ASN A 89 3.41 16.09 -5.73
CA ASN A 89 3.62 15.52 -4.39
C ASN A 89 3.42 13.99 -4.38
N TRP A 90 2.44 13.48 -5.14
CA TRP A 90 2.22 12.05 -5.33
C TRP A 90 3.44 11.37 -5.95
N ILE A 91 3.97 11.92 -7.05
CA ILE A 91 5.18 11.41 -7.68
C ILE A 91 6.37 11.49 -6.71
N GLU A 92 6.50 12.59 -5.96
CA GLU A 92 7.58 12.79 -5.00
C GLU A 92 7.55 11.78 -3.84
N VAL A 93 6.38 11.44 -3.32
CA VAL A 93 6.25 10.34 -2.34
C VAL A 93 6.76 9.03 -2.94
N LEU A 94 6.40 8.74 -4.19
CA LEU A 94 6.83 7.52 -4.87
C LEU A 94 8.35 7.49 -5.16
N THR A 95 9.02 8.63 -5.34
CA THR A 95 10.49 8.67 -5.50
C THR A 95 11.24 8.20 -4.26
N HIS A 96 10.58 8.16 -3.10
CA HIS A 96 11.15 7.71 -1.83
C HIS A 96 10.67 6.30 -1.45
N THR A 97 9.42 5.97 -1.78
CA THR A 97 8.71 4.81 -1.20
C THR A 97 8.44 3.67 -2.18
N TYR A 98 8.52 3.89 -3.49
CA TYR A 98 8.26 2.82 -4.46
C TYR A 98 9.29 1.69 -4.27
N PRO A 99 8.93 0.39 -4.26
CA PRO A 99 9.80 -0.70 -3.79
C PRO A 99 10.95 -1.09 -4.73
N LYS A 100 11.24 -0.28 -5.76
CA LYS A 100 12.30 -0.51 -6.75
C LYS A 100 13.07 0.78 -7.05
N LYS A 101 14.38 0.74 -6.85
CA LYS A 101 15.30 1.86 -7.09
C LYS A 101 15.21 2.42 -8.50
N GLU A 102 15.20 1.54 -9.50
CA GLU A 102 15.11 1.95 -10.92
C GLU A 102 13.84 2.78 -11.18
N MET A 103 12.69 2.37 -10.62
CA MET A 103 11.45 3.12 -10.77
C MET A 103 11.51 4.44 -10.01
N ARG A 104 12.06 4.47 -8.79
CA ARG A 104 12.27 5.72 -8.02
C ARG A 104 13.08 6.75 -8.82
N GLU A 105 14.16 6.32 -9.46
CA GLU A 105 14.99 7.19 -10.32
C GLU A 105 14.22 7.70 -11.55
N ARG A 106 13.43 6.85 -12.20
CA ARG A 106 12.55 7.25 -13.31
C ARG A 106 11.48 8.25 -12.86
N LEU A 107 10.87 8.03 -11.69
CA LEU A 107 9.86 8.93 -11.13
C LEU A 107 10.44 10.30 -10.76
N TYR A 108 11.67 10.35 -10.25
CA TYR A 108 12.36 11.61 -10.00
C TYR A 108 12.57 12.42 -11.29
N GLN A 109 12.96 11.76 -12.38
CA GLN A 109 13.06 12.40 -13.70
C GLN A 109 11.70 12.92 -14.18
N LEU A 110 10.62 12.16 -13.96
CA LEU A 110 9.26 12.56 -14.29
C LEU A 110 8.80 13.77 -13.47
N SER A 111 9.04 13.77 -12.15
CA SER A 111 8.75 14.90 -11.25
C SER A 111 9.47 16.17 -11.72
N THR A 112 10.76 16.04 -12.06
CA THR A 112 11.58 17.13 -12.61
C THR A 112 11.05 17.63 -13.96
N LEU A 113 10.51 16.76 -14.81
CA LEU A 113 9.94 17.12 -16.09
C LEU A 113 8.62 17.89 -15.92
N LEU A 114 7.70 17.35 -15.12
CA LEU A 114 6.36 17.90 -14.91
C LEU A 114 6.38 19.24 -14.16
N SER A 115 7.37 19.45 -13.28
CA SER A 115 7.55 20.72 -12.55
C SER A 115 8.06 21.89 -13.40
N ARG A 116 8.47 21.67 -14.65
CA ARG A 116 8.95 22.74 -15.55
C ARG A 116 7.87 23.72 -15.99
N LYS A 117 6.60 23.34 -15.85
CA LYS A 117 5.45 24.14 -16.29
C LYS A 117 4.46 24.26 -15.13
N TYR A 118 3.78 25.40 -15.07
CA TYR A 118 2.70 25.63 -14.10
C TYR A 118 1.36 25.04 -14.55
N GLU A 119 1.25 24.67 -15.84
CA GLU A 119 0.08 24.03 -16.41
C GLU A 119 0.46 23.05 -17.52
N TRP A 120 -0.37 22.01 -17.66
CA TRP A 120 -0.27 21.01 -18.72
C TRP A 120 -1.61 20.82 -19.42
N ARG A 121 -1.60 20.78 -20.76
CA ARG A 121 -2.77 20.37 -21.56
C ARG A 121 -2.73 18.86 -21.78
N SER A 122 -3.89 18.23 -21.87
CA SER A 122 -4.04 16.76 -22.01
C SER A 122 -3.07 16.14 -23.03
N LYS A 123 -3.08 16.62 -24.28
CA LYS A 123 -2.23 16.07 -25.35
C LYS A 123 -0.73 16.18 -25.05
N GLU A 124 -0.31 17.29 -24.45
CA GLU A 124 1.10 17.52 -24.12
C GLU A 124 1.52 16.64 -22.93
N TYR A 125 0.69 16.57 -21.89
CA TYR A 125 0.90 15.70 -20.74
C TYR A 125 1.01 14.23 -21.15
N GLN A 126 0.03 13.73 -21.90
CA GLN A 126 0.00 12.35 -22.40
C GLN A 126 1.25 12.02 -23.22
N ALA A 127 1.71 12.96 -24.07
CA ALA A 127 2.95 12.76 -24.82
C ALA A 127 4.18 12.63 -23.90
N GLN A 128 4.26 13.39 -22.80
CA GLN A 128 5.34 13.24 -21.82
C GLN A 128 5.25 11.91 -21.06
N ILE A 129 4.06 11.52 -20.60
CA ILE A 129 3.83 10.25 -19.88
C ILE A 129 4.15 9.03 -20.78
N GLN A 130 3.75 9.10 -22.04
CA GLN A 130 4.10 8.08 -23.04
C GLN A 130 5.60 8.05 -23.32
N ALA A 131 6.25 9.20 -23.49
CA ALA A 131 7.69 9.28 -23.70
C ALA A 131 8.51 8.80 -22.49
N TRP A 132 7.98 8.97 -21.28
CA TRP A 132 8.54 8.41 -20.04
C TRP A 132 8.41 6.87 -19.98
N GLY A 133 7.55 6.30 -20.82
CA GLY A 133 7.39 4.85 -20.96
C GLY A 133 6.32 4.25 -20.04
N ALA A 134 5.32 5.03 -19.61
CA ALA A 134 4.15 4.47 -18.95
C ALA A 134 3.37 3.58 -19.92
N LYS A 135 2.84 2.46 -19.40
CA LYS A 135 2.07 1.49 -20.17
C LYS A 135 0.68 1.36 -19.58
N GLU A 136 -0.34 1.53 -20.39
CA GLU A 136 -1.72 1.32 -19.96
C GLU A 136 -1.96 -0.18 -19.71
N PRO A 137 -2.41 -0.59 -18.51
CA PRO A 137 -2.67 -1.99 -18.18
C PRO A 137 -4.01 -2.45 -18.79
N THR A 138 -4.00 -2.68 -20.10
CA THR A 138 -5.21 -2.92 -20.91
C THR A 138 -5.74 -4.35 -20.84
N HIS A 139 -4.97 -5.29 -20.29
CA HIS A 139 -5.31 -6.72 -20.30
C HIS A 139 -5.29 -7.33 -18.89
N PRO A 140 -6.09 -8.38 -18.62
CA PRO A 140 -6.11 -9.06 -17.31
C PRO A 140 -4.72 -9.55 -16.87
N GLU A 141 -3.86 -9.99 -17.80
CA GLU A 141 -2.49 -10.38 -17.53
C GLU A 141 -1.56 -9.20 -17.19
N SER A 142 -2.07 -7.97 -17.15
CA SER A 142 -1.34 -6.83 -16.57
C SER A 142 -1.28 -6.93 -15.04
N TYR A 143 -2.13 -7.77 -14.44
CA TYR A 143 -2.22 -7.99 -13.01
C TYR A 143 -1.74 -9.41 -12.63
N ASP A 144 -1.42 -9.63 -11.36
CA ASP A 144 -1.09 -10.92 -10.75
C ASP A 144 -2.02 -11.20 -9.56
N TRP A 145 -1.80 -10.59 -8.40
CA TRP A 145 -2.69 -10.76 -7.23
C TRP A 145 -4.05 -10.13 -7.45
N CYS A 146 -4.09 -9.07 -8.26
CA CYS A 146 -5.32 -8.38 -8.63
C CYS A 146 -5.89 -8.85 -9.97
N ALA A 147 -5.44 -9.98 -10.52
CA ALA A 147 -6.07 -10.56 -11.69
C ALA A 147 -7.55 -10.83 -11.38
N SER A 148 -8.45 -10.25 -12.17
CA SER A 148 -9.89 -10.40 -11.95
C SER A 148 -10.30 -11.86 -12.05
N SER A 149 -10.87 -12.43 -10.99
CA SER A 149 -11.48 -13.76 -10.97
C SER A 149 -12.81 -13.77 -11.75
N GLY A 150 -12.80 -13.38 -13.03
CA GLY A 150 -14.04 -13.29 -13.84
C GLY A 150 -14.07 -12.18 -14.89
N GLY A 151 -12.99 -11.42 -15.08
CA GLY A 151 -12.93 -10.31 -16.04
C GLY A 151 -13.49 -8.99 -15.49
N HIS A 152 -13.44 -7.95 -16.31
CA HIS A 152 -13.87 -6.57 -15.99
C HIS A 152 -15.32 -6.47 -15.48
N GLU A 153 -16.18 -7.44 -15.82
CA GLU A 153 -17.60 -7.47 -15.43
C GLU A 153 -17.83 -8.01 -14.01
N SER A 154 -16.85 -8.68 -13.39
CA SER A 154 -17.00 -9.29 -12.06
C SER A 154 -16.78 -8.34 -10.88
N GLY A 155 -16.36 -7.08 -11.13
CA GLY A 155 -16.12 -6.08 -10.08
C GLY A 155 -15.04 -6.44 -9.05
N THR A 156 -14.31 -7.54 -9.22
CA THR A 156 -13.25 -8.01 -8.30
C THR A 156 -11.89 -7.93 -8.98
N GLY A 157 -10.90 -7.33 -8.31
CA GLY A 157 -9.53 -7.16 -8.84
C GLY A 157 -9.31 -5.87 -9.63
N GLY A 158 -8.38 -5.91 -10.59
CA GLY A 158 -8.05 -4.80 -11.49
C GLY A 158 -7.44 -3.58 -10.79
N TYR A 159 -7.65 -2.40 -11.40
CA TYR A 159 -7.07 -1.15 -10.93
C TYR A 159 -7.40 -0.79 -9.47
N PRO A 160 -8.65 -0.89 -8.97
CA PRO A 160 -8.95 -0.58 -7.57
C PRO A 160 -8.16 -1.47 -6.58
N CYS A 161 -8.07 -2.78 -6.84
CA CYS A 161 -7.27 -3.70 -6.04
C CYS A 161 -5.79 -3.32 -6.07
N ALA A 162 -5.25 -3.09 -7.26
CA ALA A 162 -3.85 -2.75 -7.45
C ALA A 162 -3.48 -1.40 -6.83
N LEU A 163 -4.42 -0.45 -6.80
CA LEU A 163 -4.25 0.85 -6.16
C LEU A 163 -4.19 0.72 -4.64
N TRP A 164 -5.04 -0.11 -4.02
CA TRP A 164 -4.92 -0.44 -2.61
C TRP A 164 -3.57 -1.11 -2.29
N LEU A 165 -3.11 -2.05 -3.12
CA LEU A 165 -1.78 -2.65 -2.98
C LEU A 165 -0.68 -1.58 -3.05
N LEU A 166 -0.79 -0.61 -3.96
CA LEU A 166 0.18 0.48 -4.08
C LEU A 166 0.19 1.34 -2.80
N PHE A 167 -0.97 1.72 -2.27
CA PHE A 167 -1.09 2.50 -1.03
C PHE A 167 -0.47 1.78 0.18
N HIS A 168 -0.80 0.50 0.37
CA HIS A 168 -0.22 -0.32 1.43
C HIS A 168 1.29 -0.47 1.26
N THR A 169 1.75 -0.65 0.03
CA THR A 169 3.18 -0.77 -0.28
C THR A 169 3.94 0.51 0.06
N ILE A 170 3.49 1.67 -0.40
CA ILE A 170 4.23 2.92 -0.16
C ILE A 170 4.23 3.31 1.32
N LEU A 171 3.18 3.00 2.08
CA LEU A 171 3.19 3.19 3.54
C LEU A 171 4.13 2.21 4.23
N ALA A 172 4.12 0.93 3.86
CA ALA A 172 5.07 -0.05 4.42
C ALA A 172 6.53 0.36 4.14
N ASN A 173 6.78 0.94 2.98
CA ASN A 173 8.09 1.40 2.53
C ASN A 173 8.45 2.82 2.98
N SER A 174 7.57 3.52 3.70
CA SER A 174 7.82 4.86 4.24
C SER A 174 8.61 4.78 5.54
N ASP A 175 9.60 5.65 5.70
CA ASP A 175 10.21 5.85 7.03
C ASP A 175 9.29 6.69 7.93
N THR A 176 9.61 6.77 9.22
CA THR A 176 8.85 7.54 10.22
C THR A 176 8.67 9.01 9.85
N SER A 177 9.61 9.61 9.12
CA SER A 177 9.53 11.02 8.73
C SER A 177 8.62 11.26 7.53
N HIS A 178 8.42 10.27 6.67
CA HIS A 178 7.60 10.36 5.46
C HIS A 178 6.24 9.69 5.59
N ALA A 179 6.02 8.84 6.60
CA ALA A 179 4.80 8.05 6.76
C ALA A 179 3.52 8.90 6.82
N HIS A 180 3.51 9.95 7.66
CA HIS A 180 2.36 10.86 7.78
C HIS A 180 2.04 11.57 6.46
N LEU A 181 3.08 12.16 5.83
CA LEU A 181 2.94 12.84 4.55
C LEU A 181 2.43 11.89 3.45
N THR A 182 2.95 10.66 3.41
CA THR A 182 2.53 9.63 2.46
C THR A 182 1.04 9.35 2.61
N LEU A 183 0.54 9.21 3.84
CA LEU A 183 -0.88 9.00 4.08
C LEU A 183 -1.74 10.20 3.64
N GLN A 184 -1.33 11.43 3.96
CA GLN A 184 -2.02 12.65 3.51
C GLN A 184 -2.04 12.78 1.99
N ILE A 185 -0.98 12.34 1.32
CA ILE A 185 -0.87 12.38 -0.14
C ILE A 185 -1.71 11.29 -0.80
N ILE A 186 -1.87 10.11 -0.18
CA ILE A 186 -2.85 9.09 -0.60
C ILE A 186 -4.27 9.67 -0.55
N HIS A 187 -4.64 10.29 0.56
CA HIS A 187 -5.96 10.92 0.70
C HIS A 187 -6.19 11.99 -0.38
N GLN A 188 -5.24 12.91 -0.55
CA GLN A 188 -5.34 13.95 -1.58
C GLN A 188 -5.37 13.38 -3.01
N TRP A 189 -4.63 12.31 -3.28
CA TRP A 189 -4.66 11.62 -4.56
C TRP A 189 -6.07 11.11 -4.86
N ILE A 190 -6.68 10.38 -3.94
CA ILE A 190 -8.04 9.83 -4.09
C ILE A 190 -9.04 10.96 -4.35
N GLN A 191 -8.99 12.04 -3.57
CA GLN A 191 -9.92 13.16 -3.72
C GLN A 191 -9.79 13.93 -5.04
N ASN A 192 -8.69 13.78 -5.79
CA ASN A 192 -8.40 14.61 -6.97
C ASN A 192 -8.20 13.85 -8.27
N PHE A 193 -7.90 12.55 -8.20
CA PHE A 193 -7.49 11.75 -9.36
C PHE A 193 -8.14 10.37 -9.43
N TYR A 194 -8.92 9.96 -8.43
CA TYR A 194 -9.64 8.70 -8.51
C TYR A 194 -11.01 8.90 -9.18
N GLY A 195 -11.25 8.20 -10.28
CA GLY A 195 -12.42 8.43 -11.14
C GLY A 195 -13.78 8.07 -10.53
N CYS A 196 -13.81 7.23 -9.50
CA CYS A 196 -15.04 6.92 -8.79
C CYS A 196 -15.34 7.98 -7.72
N VAL A 197 -16.19 8.96 -8.04
CA VAL A 197 -16.57 10.07 -7.15
C VAL A 197 -17.19 9.57 -5.84
N GLU A 198 -18.07 8.58 -5.91
CA GLU A 198 -18.72 7.97 -4.74
C GLU A 198 -17.71 7.24 -3.85
N CYS A 199 -16.83 6.44 -4.44
CA CYS A 199 -15.75 5.76 -3.71
C CYS A 199 -14.82 6.76 -3.02
N ALA A 200 -14.51 7.89 -3.66
CA ALA A 200 -13.70 8.94 -3.07
C ALA A 200 -14.42 9.64 -1.90
N ALA A 201 -15.74 9.83 -1.99
CA ALA A 201 -16.54 10.35 -0.89
C ALA A 201 -16.53 9.39 0.31
N HIS A 202 -16.78 8.10 0.08
CA HIS A 202 -16.71 7.10 1.15
C HIS A 202 -15.32 7.01 1.78
N PHE A 203 -14.23 7.07 0.99
CA PHE A 203 -12.88 7.12 1.56
C PHE A 203 -12.65 8.36 2.44
N ASN A 204 -13.29 9.49 2.09
CA ASN A 204 -13.24 10.69 2.93
C ASN A 204 -14.03 10.53 4.23
N GLU A 205 -15.11 9.75 4.26
CA GLU A 205 -15.82 9.43 5.49
C GLU A 205 -14.92 8.59 6.42
N GLU A 206 -14.25 7.56 5.89
CA GLU A 206 -13.26 6.79 6.65
C GLU A 206 -12.12 7.68 7.20
N TRP A 207 -11.68 8.66 6.39
CA TRP A 207 -10.69 9.67 6.80
C TRP A 207 -11.11 10.42 8.06
N GLU A 208 -12.35 10.91 8.11
CA GLU A 208 -12.86 11.64 9.26
C GLU A 208 -13.11 10.70 10.46
N ASP A 209 -13.77 9.56 10.23
CA ASP A 209 -14.20 8.63 11.28
C ASP A 209 -13.04 7.96 12.00
N LEU A 210 -12.01 7.56 11.25
CA LEU A 210 -10.78 6.97 11.80
C LEU A 210 -9.72 8.00 12.17
N ARG A 211 -10.03 9.30 12.07
CA ARG A 211 -9.13 10.42 12.40
C ARG A 211 -7.78 10.33 11.66
N GLY A 212 -7.83 10.24 10.33
CA GLY A 212 -6.63 10.06 9.49
C GLY A 212 -5.54 11.11 9.68
N GLU A 213 -5.93 12.36 9.99
CA GLU A 213 -4.99 13.45 10.27
C GLU A 213 -4.14 13.20 11.53
N ASP A 214 -4.62 12.39 12.48
CA ASP A 214 -3.90 12.10 13.73
C ASP A 214 -2.92 10.91 13.59
N ALA A 215 -2.91 10.21 12.45
CA ALA A 215 -1.99 9.10 12.18
C ALA A 215 -0.63 9.63 11.68
N ILE A 216 0.37 9.68 12.56
CA ILE A 216 1.66 10.34 12.28
C ILE A 216 2.81 9.34 12.05
N GLY A 217 2.92 8.32 12.91
CA GLY A 217 4.01 7.35 12.87
C GLY A 217 3.81 6.24 11.83
N HIS A 218 4.91 5.58 11.43
CA HIS A 218 4.92 4.50 10.44
C HIS A 218 3.94 3.36 10.76
N MET A 219 3.90 2.91 12.02
CA MET A 219 2.91 1.93 12.47
C MET A 219 1.49 2.48 12.39
N SER A 220 1.24 3.68 12.93
CA SER A 220 -0.11 4.24 12.98
C SER A 220 -0.70 4.52 11.60
N THR A 221 0.09 4.94 10.61
CA THR A 221 -0.40 5.21 9.25
C THR A 221 -0.67 3.91 8.49
N SER A 222 0.21 2.92 8.63
CA SER A 222 0.02 1.59 8.05
C SER A 222 -1.24 0.92 8.61
N LEU A 223 -1.44 0.99 9.94
CA LEU A 223 -2.65 0.49 10.58
C LEU A 223 -3.88 1.29 10.21
N TRP A 224 -3.80 2.62 10.11
CA TRP A 224 -4.93 3.45 9.68
C TRP A 224 -5.46 2.99 8.31
N LEU A 225 -4.57 2.81 7.33
CA LEU A 225 -4.97 2.36 5.99
C LEU A 225 -5.53 0.93 6.02
N TRP A 226 -4.98 0.06 6.87
CA TRP A 226 -5.49 -1.30 7.06
C TRP A 226 -6.91 -1.32 7.65
N ARG A 227 -7.18 -0.52 8.69
CA ARG A 227 -8.53 -0.38 9.27
C ARG A 227 -9.51 0.16 8.24
N ALA A 228 -9.15 1.26 7.56
CA ALA A 228 -9.98 1.87 6.53
C ALA A 228 -10.31 0.88 5.40
N HIS A 229 -9.34 0.10 4.93
CA HIS A 229 -9.58 -0.89 3.88
C HIS A 229 -10.53 -2.02 4.34
N ASN A 230 -10.44 -2.42 5.60
CA ASN A 230 -11.33 -3.42 6.18
C ASN A 230 -12.77 -2.92 6.40
N MET A 231 -12.94 -1.65 6.79
CA MET A 231 -14.25 -1.00 6.85
C MET A 231 -14.90 -0.86 5.47
N VAL A 232 -14.11 -0.50 4.45
CA VAL A 232 -14.57 -0.51 3.04
C VAL A 232 -15.03 -1.90 2.62
N ARG A 233 -14.35 -2.97 3.06
CA ARG A 233 -14.71 -4.36 2.72
C ARG A 233 -16.01 -4.81 3.40
N GLU A 234 -16.27 -4.38 4.63
CA GLU A 234 -17.56 -4.56 5.31
C GLU A 234 -18.68 -3.87 4.52
N ARG A 235 -18.55 -2.57 4.24
CA ARG A 235 -19.58 -1.81 3.50
C ARG A 235 -19.90 -2.43 2.14
N LEU A 236 -18.87 -2.83 1.38
CA LEU A 236 -19.08 -3.47 0.07
C LEU A 236 -19.73 -4.87 0.18
N THR A 237 -19.66 -5.54 1.32
CA THR A 237 -20.38 -6.80 1.57
C THR A 237 -21.85 -6.54 1.88
N GLU A 238 -22.17 -5.41 2.50
CA GLU A 238 -23.56 -5.01 2.80
C GLU A 238 -24.30 -4.44 1.60
N GLU A 239 -23.58 -3.73 0.70
CA GLU A 239 -24.17 -3.02 -0.44
C GLU A 239 -24.45 -3.92 -1.66
N ASP A 240 -23.77 -5.06 -1.78
CA ASP A 240 -23.83 -5.89 -2.98
C ASP A 240 -23.99 -7.39 -2.66
N GLU A 241 -25.25 -7.86 -2.66
CA GLU A 241 -25.63 -9.24 -2.36
C GLU A 241 -25.04 -10.27 -3.36
N ASP A 242 -24.60 -9.83 -4.54
CA ASP A 242 -23.97 -10.68 -5.56
C ASP A 242 -22.44 -10.83 -5.32
N PHE A 243 -21.84 -10.08 -4.39
CA PHE A 243 -20.45 -10.27 -4.00
C PHE A 243 -20.32 -11.35 -2.91
N GLU A 244 -19.40 -12.29 -3.13
CA GLU A 244 -18.94 -13.18 -2.06
C GLU A 244 -18.46 -12.33 -0.86
N PRO A 245 -18.91 -12.65 0.38
CA PRO A 245 -18.60 -11.84 1.56
C PRO A 245 -17.11 -11.56 1.68
N LYS A 246 -16.74 -10.28 1.74
CA LYS A 246 -15.34 -9.88 1.86
C LYS A 246 -14.89 -10.00 3.32
N LEU A 247 -14.66 -11.22 3.78
CA LEU A 247 -14.16 -11.54 5.12
C LEU A 247 -12.97 -10.68 5.50
N GLN A 248 -12.97 -10.06 6.68
CA GLN A 248 -11.92 -9.18 7.20
C GLN A 248 -10.50 -9.75 7.00
N TRP A 249 -9.54 -8.89 6.62
CA TRP A 249 -8.18 -9.30 6.23
C TRP A 249 -7.12 -8.81 7.24
N PRO A 250 -6.10 -9.63 7.57
CA PRO A 250 -5.92 -11.02 7.16
C PRO A 250 -6.86 -11.99 7.86
N SER A 251 -7.17 -13.13 7.23
CA SER A 251 -7.85 -14.23 7.91
C SER A 251 -6.98 -14.80 9.06
N VAL A 252 -7.61 -15.52 10.00
CA VAL A 252 -6.90 -16.21 11.09
C VAL A 252 -5.83 -17.16 10.55
N ASP A 253 -6.11 -17.86 9.45
CA ASP A 253 -5.15 -18.79 8.83
C ASP A 253 -3.94 -18.05 8.22
N GLN A 254 -4.14 -16.81 7.74
CA GLN A 254 -3.06 -15.98 7.22
C GLN A 254 -2.19 -15.37 8.32
N CYS A 255 -2.78 -15.05 9.47
CA CYS A 255 -2.05 -14.48 10.60
C CYS A 255 -2.77 -14.74 11.93
N GLU A 256 -2.55 -15.91 12.55
CA GLU A 256 -3.18 -16.23 13.83
C GLU A 256 -2.78 -15.25 14.94
N GLN A 257 -1.52 -14.81 14.95
CA GLN A 257 -1.05 -13.84 15.95
C GLN A 257 -1.65 -12.44 15.79
N CYS A 258 -2.19 -12.10 14.61
CA CYS A 258 -2.88 -10.83 14.39
C CYS A 258 -4.20 -10.72 15.16
N TYR A 259 -4.67 -11.82 15.78
CA TYR A 259 -5.90 -11.87 16.55
C TYR A 259 -5.61 -12.03 18.04
N THR A 260 -6.42 -11.34 18.86
CA THR A 260 -6.51 -11.59 20.29
C THR A 260 -6.98 -13.03 20.56
N PRO A 261 -6.72 -13.61 21.75
CA PRO A 261 -7.19 -14.96 22.06
C PRO A 261 -8.70 -15.16 21.86
N THR A 262 -9.50 -14.12 22.15
CA THR A 262 -10.94 -14.08 21.90
C THR A 262 -11.29 -13.97 20.42
N GLY A 263 -10.55 -13.17 19.65
CA GLY A 263 -10.73 -13.03 18.20
C GLY A 263 -10.52 -14.35 17.46
N ARG A 264 -9.49 -15.12 17.81
CA ARG A 264 -9.19 -16.43 17.20
C ARG A 264 -10.29 -17.47 17.35
N SER A 265 -11.06 -17.36 18.44
CA SER A 265 -12.11 -18.33 18.79
C SER A 265 -13.49 -17.90 18.29
N SER A 266 -13.61 -16.70 17.72
CA SER A 266 -14.85 -16.17 17.17
C SER A 266 -14.97 -16.55 15.69
N PRO A 267 -16.18 -16.77 15.16
CA PRO A 267 -16.36 -16.88 13.71
C PRO A 267 -15.84 -15.61 13.05
N ILE A 268 -14.97 -15.72 12.04
CA ILE A 268 -14.54 -14.56 11.25
C ILE A 268 -15.81 -13.98 10.62
N THR A 269 -16.17 -12.75 11.01
CA THR A 269 -17.30 -12.03 10.43
C THR A 269 -16.82 -11.16 9.27
N ASP A 270 -17.73 -10.90 8.35
CA ASP A 270 -17.68 -9.77 7.42
C ASP A 270 -17.68 -8.42 8.14
N ARG A 271 -18.19 -8.37 9.39
CA ARG A 271 -18.23 -7.16 10.22
C ARG A 271 -16.90 -6.77 10.87
N TRP A 272 -16.64 -5.47 10.93
CA TRP A 272 -15.45 -4.91 11.56
C TRP A 272 -15.60 -4.81 13.09
N ASP A 273 -14.64 -5.40 13.82
CA ASP A 273 -14.53 -5.28 15.28
C ASP A 273 -13.06 -5.21 15.69
N LEU A 274 -12.59 -4.00 15.98
CA LEU A 274 -11.20 -3.75 16.35
C LEU A 274 -10.75 -4.54 17.61
N SER A 275 -11.68 -4.93 18.50
CA SER A 275 -11.34 -5.64 19.75
C SER A 275 -10.84 -7.07 19.51
N GLN A 276 -11.04 -7.60 18.31
CA GLN A 276 -10.58 -8.94 17.91
C GLN A 276 -9.11 -8.96 17.47
N TRP A 277 -8.51 -7.80 17.22
CA TRP A 277 -7.19 -7.68 16.59
C TRP A 277 -6.11 -7.31 17.59
N ASP A 278 -4.92 -7.87 17.38
CA ASP A 278 -3.68 -7.44 17.99
C ASP A 278 -2.87 -6.62 16.97
N GLU A 279 -2.99 -5.29 17.06
CA GLU A 279 -2.38 -4.38 16.10
C GLU A 279 -0.85 -4.42 16.12
N HIS A 280 -0.24 -4.82 17.25
CA HIS A 280 1.20 -5.02 17.36
C HIS A 280 1.68 -6.20 16.52
N SER A 281 0.81 -7.17 16.26
CA SER A 281 1.06 -8.32 15.38
C SER A 281 0.60 -8.06 13.94
N VAL A 282 -0.45 -7.25 13.74
CA VAL A 282 -0.89 -6.81 12.40
C VAL A 282 0.20 -6.01 11.70
N PHE A 283 0.83 -5.05 12.37
CA PHE A 283 1.83 -4.20 11.72
C PHE A 283 3.01 -4.99 11.11
N PRO A 284 3.69 -5.90 11.84
CA PRO A 284 4.72 -6.76 11.27
C PRO A 284 4.21 -7.64 10.11
N PHE A 285 2.96 -8.11 10.15
CA PHE A 285 2.35 -8.85 9.04
C PHE A 285 2.20 -7.98 7.78
N LEU A 286 1.77 -6.72 7.93
CA LEU A 286 1.73 -5.75 6.83
C LEU A 286 3.13 -5.52 6.26
N GLN A 287 4.12 -5.33 7.13
CA GLN A 287 5.50 -5.14 6.71
C GLN A 287 6.03 -6.36 5.95
N GLU A 288 5.87 -7.58 6.48
CA GLU A 288 6.31 -8.80 5.78
C GLU A 288 5.65 -8.94 4.40
N THR A 289 4.35 -8.63 4.30
CA THR A 289 3.60 -8.71 3.04
C THR A 289 4.09 -7.70 2.02
N PHE A 290 4.22 -6.42 2.41
CA PHE A 290 4.44 -5.31 1.49
C PHE A 290 5.91 -4.84 1.38
N CYS A 291 6.81 -5.42 2.15
CA CYS A 291 8.26 -5.29 1.98
C CYS A 291 8.88 -6.42 1.14
N GLN A 292 8.14 -7.49 0.85
CA GLN A 292 8.67 -8.64 0.13
C GLN A 292 9.21 -8.24 -1.25
N GLY A 293 10.53 -8.38 -1.46
CA GLY A 293 11.19 -8.00 -2.70
C GLY A 293 11.39 -6.49 -2.89
N SER A 294 11.13 -5.67 -1.88
CA SER A 294 11.47 -4.25 -1.90
C SER A 294 12.97 -4.02 -1.67
N ASP A 295 13.53 -3.01 -2.33
CA ASP A 295 14.90 -2.53 -2.12
C ASP A 295 14.97 -1.20 -1.34
N THR A 296 13.86 -0.75 -0.75
CA THR A 296 13.89 0.43 0.14
C THR A 296 14.65 0.10 1.41
N PHE A 297 15.26 1.11 2.01
CA PHE A 297 16.02 0.93 3.25
C PHE A 297 15.14 0.38 4.39
N VAL A 298 13.90 0.89 4.51
CA VAL A 298 12.92 0.44 5.49
C VAL A 298 12.68 -1.07 5.36
N CYS A 299 12.52 -1.56 4.14
CA CYS A 299 12.23 -2.95 3.86
C CYS A 299 13.47 -3.85 3.74
N ALA A 300 14.67 -3.31 3.52
CA ALA A 300 15.91 -4.08 3.40
C ALA A 300 16.20 -4.91 4.67
N GLY A 301 15.82 -4.43 5.85
CA GLY A 301 15.92 -5.18 7.11
C GLY A 301 14.90 -6.31 7.29
N PHE A 302 13.88 -6.40 6.43
CA PHE A 302 12.87 -7.45 6.47
C PHE A 302 13.22 -8.68 5.63
N VAL A 303 14.15 -8.55 4.66
CA VAL A 303 14.52 -9.58 3.68
C VAL A 303 15.48 -10.65 4.24
N ASP A 304 16.13 -10.40 5.38
CA ASP A 304 17.07 -11.35 6.00
C ASP A 304 16.32 -12.51 6.66
N GLY A 305 15.95 -13.50 5.84
CA GLY A 305 15.26 -14.71 6.25
C GLY A 305 15.21 -15.81 5.18
N GLN A 306 16.12 -15.80 4.20
CA GLN A 306 16.41 -16.98 3.36
C GLN A 306 17.61 -17.74 3.90
#